data_AF-A0A3E2NLZ5-F1
#
_entry.id   AF-A0A3E2NLZ5-F1
#
_cell.length_a   1.000
_cell.length_b   1.000
_cell.length_c   1.000
_cell.angle_alpha   90.00
_cell.angle_beta   90.00
_cell.angle_gamma   90.00
#
_symmetry.space_group_name_H-M   'P 1'
#
loop_
_entity.id
_entity.type
_entity.pdbx_description
1 polymer ?
#
loop_
_entity_poly.entity_id
_entity_poly.type
_entity_poly.pdbx_seq_one_letter_code
_entity_poly.pdbx_strand_id
1 'polypeptide(L)'
;MKAVLNRSLVRHLVLQGYKYCLSKTINIQKQNASVQITLTPTRSRPTTRLLPPGYDTYFSIMHEPLQMADGIDDTEVLINLHDTDIERYRGSVSFI
;
A
#
# COMPACT_ATOMS: atom_id res chain seq x y z
N MET A 1 -9.99 1.11 5.73
CA MET A 1 -9.83 2.45 5.13
C MET A 1 -8.68 2.51 4.10
N LYS A 2 -8.67 3.52 3.21
CA LYS A 2 -7.56 3.80 2.29
C LYS A 2 -6.78 5.05 2.69
N ALA A 3 -5.46 5.03 2.52
CA ALA A 3 -4.59 6.20 2.73
C ALA A 3 -3.56 6.32 1.59
N VAL A 4 -3.10 7.54 1.29
CA VAL A 4 -2.03 7.76 0.29
C VAL A 4 -0.73 7.15 0.80
N LEU A 5 -0.07 6.39 -0.07
CA LEU A 5 1.21 5.77 0.25
C LEU A 5 2.30 6.85 0.42
N ASN A 6 3.11 6.71 1.45
CA ASN A 6 4.31 7.52 1.68
C ASN A 6 5.34 6.70 2.47
N ARG A 7 6.58 7.17 2.51
CA ARG A 7 7.69 6.42 3.14
C ARG A 7 7.48 6.17 4.63
N SER A 8 6.90 7.13 5.36
CA SER A 8 6.62 7.01 6.79
C SER A 8 5.62 5.89 7.07
N LEU A 9 4.59 5.76 6.23
CA LEU A 9 3.61 4.70 6.30
C LEU A 9 4.22 3.33 5.97
N VAL A 10 5.06 3.24 4.94
CA VAL A 10 5.79 2.00 4.62
C VAL A 10 6.65 1.55 5.81
N ARG A 11 7.44 2.47 6.38
CA ARG A 11 8.26 2.16 7.57
C ARG A 11 7.40 1.72 8.76
N HIS A 12 6.29 2.40 9.02
CA HIS A 12 5.36 2.01 10.08
C HIS A 12 4.84 0.58 9.89
N LEU A 13 4.42 0.22 8.67
CA LEU A 13 3.92 -1.11 8.37
C LEU A 13 4.97 -2.21 8.58
N VAL A 14 6.22 -1.94 8.20
CA VAL A 14 7.35 -2.85 8.45
C VAL A 14 7.55 -3.07 9.94
N LEU A 15 7.49 -2.02 10.76
CA LEU A 15 7.59 -2.12 12.22
C LEU A 15 6.41 -2.91 12.83
N GLN A 16 5.24 -2.88 12.21
CA GLN A 16 4.06 -3.69 12.60
C GLN A 16 4.09 -5.14 12.05
N GLY A 17 5.19 -5.54 11.43
CA GLY A 17 5.44 -6.90 10.96
C GLY A 17 4.84 -7.23 9.58
N TYR A 18 4.36 -6.23 8.84
CA TYR A 18 3.95 -6.43 7.45
C TYR A 18 5.18 -6.65 6.57
N LYS A 19 5.09 -7.60 5.62
CA LYS A 19 6.22 -8.04 4.78
C LYS A 19 5.94 -7.95 3.29
N TYR A 20 4.68 -8.05 2.90
CA TYR A 20 4.26 -8.05 1.50
C TYR A 20 3.07 -7.13 1.29
N CYS A 21 2.80 -6.76 0.05
CA CYS A 21 1.58 -6.07 -0.35
C CYS A 21 0.96 -6.78 -1.54
N LEU A 22 -0.30 -7.17 -1.44
CA LEU A 22 -1.11 -7.52 -2.60
C LEU A 22 -1.38 -6.23 -3.41
N SER A 23 -1.26 -6.29 -4.72
CA SER A 23 -1.46 -5.13 -5.60
C SER A 23 -2.68 -5.32 -6.46
N LYS A 24 -3.52 -4.29 -6.52
CA LYS A 24 -4.66 -4.18 -7.42
C LYS A 24 -4.52 -2.88 -8.21
N THR A 25 -4.57 -2.97 -9.53
CA THR A 25 -4.47 -1.83 -10.42
C THR A 25 -5.79 -1.62 -11.17
N ILE A 26 -6.26 -0.38 -11.21
CA ILE A 26 -7.44 0.01 -11.98
C ILE A 26 -7.16 1.29 -12.75
N ASN A 27 -7.82 1.45 -13.90
CA ASN A 27 -7.85 2.72 -14.61
C ASN A 27 -8.86 3.66 -13.94
N ILE A 28 -8.46 4.91 -13.79
CA ILE A 28 -9.29 5.98 -13.24
C ILE A 28 -9.24 7.19 -14.18
N GLN A 29 -10.18 8.13 -14.02
CA GLN A 29 -10.18 9.39 -14.76
C GLN A 29 -10.17 10.55 -13.77
N LYS A 30 -9.01 10.83 -13.17
CA LYS A 30 -8.78 12.00 -12.32
C LYS A 30 -7.91 13.02 -13.05
N GLN A 31 -7.99 14.29 -12.64
CA GLN A 31 -7.26 15.38 -13.28
C GLN A 31 -5.73 15.16 -13.32
N ASN A 32 -5.17 14.47 -12.33
CA ASN A 32 -3.72 14.25 -12.17
C ASN A 32 -3.34 12.76 -12.06
N ALA A 33 -4.25 11.83 -12.41
CA ALA A 33 -3.99 10.40 -12.37
C ALA A 33 -4.93 9.62 -13.31
N SER A 34 -4.36 8.80 -14.18
CA SER A 34 -5.07 7.85 -15.04
C SER A 34 -5.07 6.43 -14.50
N VAL A 35 -4.17 6.13 -13.55
CA VAL A 35 -4.03 4.80 -12.92
C VAL A 35 -4.14 4.92 -11.40
N GLN A 36 -4.83 3.96 -10.77
CA GLN A 36 -4.80 3.78 -9.32
C GLN A 36 -4.25 2.40 -8.98
N ILE A 37 -3.22 2.37 -8.13
CA ILE A 37 -2.69 1.15 -7.52
C ILE A 37 -3.15 1.13 -6.06
N THR A 38 -3.89 0.10 -5.67
CA THR A 38 -4.24 -0.17 -4.27
C THR A 38 -3.36 -1.32 -3.75
N LEU A 39 -2.57 -1.04 -2.73
CA LEU A 39 -1.74 -2.01 -2.01
C LEU A 39 -2.45 -2.48 -0.73
N THR A 40 -2.58 -3.79 -0.53
CA THR A 40 -3.12 -4.38 0.70
C THR A 40 -2.01 -5.15 1.42
N PRO A 41 -1.50 -4.65 2.56
CA PRO A 41 -0.39 -5.27 3.28
C PRO A 41 -0.74 -6.63 3.88
N THR A 42 0.21 -7.56 3.85
CA THR A 42 0.11 -8.88 4.46
C THR A 42 1.38 -9.21 5.24
N ARG A 43 1.23 -9.92 6.36
CA ARG A 43 2.37 -10.42 7.17
C ARG A 43 2.96 -11.71 6.61
N SER A 44 2.13 -12.50 5.93
CA SER A 44 2.51 -13.77 5.31
C SER A 44 2.70 -13.62 3.82
N ARG A 45 3.62 -14.40 3.24
CA ARG A 45 3.88 -14.41 1.80
C ARG A 45 2.64 -14.90 1.05
N PRO A 46 2.11 -14.12 0.09
CA PRO A 46 1.00 -14.58 -0.73
C PRO A 46 1.39 -15.72 -1.66
N THR A 47 0.47 -16.64 -1.90
CA THR A 47 0.63 -17.70 -2.91
C THR A 47 0.22 -17.15 -4.27
N THR A 48 1.16 -17.06 -5.23
CA THR A 48 0.89 -16.52 -6.58
C THR A 48 -0.27 -17.20 -7.30
N ARG A 49 -0.45 -18.51 -7.10
CA ARG A 49 -1.53 -19.29 -7.73
C ARG A 49 -2.93 -19.03 -7.13
N LEU A 50 -3.00 -18.36 -5.99
CA LEU A 50 -4.22 -18.19 -5.19
C LEU A 50 -4.31 -16.76 -4.64
N LEU A 51 -4.04 -15.77 -5.49
CA LEU A 51 -4.32 -14.39 -5.12
C LEU A 51 -5.85 -14.21 -5.00
N PRO A 52 -6.33 -13.43 -4.01
CA PRO A 52 -7.75 -13.14 -3.92
C PRO A 52 -8.25 -12.45 -5.20
N PRO A 53 -9.54 -12.60 -5.56
CA PRO A 53 -10.09 -11.99 -6.75
C PRO A 53 -9.84 -10.48 -6.81
N GLY A 54 -9.38 -10.02 -7.98
CA GLY A 54 -9.12 -8.61 -8.26
C GLY A 54 -7.76 -8.09 -7.80
N TYR A 55 -6.84 -8.94 -7.32
CA TYR A 55 -5.42 -8.59 -7.19
C TYR A 55 -4.62 -9.17 -8.36
N ASP A 56 -3.73 -8.36 -8.91
CA ASP A 56 -2.94 -8.69 -10.10
C ASP A 56 -1.63 -9.38 -9.73
N THR A 57 -1.01 -8.95 -8.63
CA THR A 57 0.30 -9.43 -8.18
C THR A 57 0.52 -9.15 -6.69
N TYR A 58 1.71 -9.45 -6.18
CA TYR A 58 2.17 -8.98 -4.88
C TYR A 58 3.63 -8.53 -4.93
N PHE A 59 3.99 -7.65 -3.99
CA PHE A 59 5.34 -7.10 -3.86
C PHE A 59 5.90 -7.33 -2.46
N SER A 60 7.23 -7.32 -2.34
CA SER A 60 7.90 -7.23 -1.04
C SER A 60 7.81 -5.79 -0.55
N ILE A 61 7.35 -5.55 0.69
CA ILE A 61 7.03 -4.20 1.15
C ILE A 61 8.24 -3.24 1.15
N MET A 62 9.46 -3.78 1.33
CA MET A 62 10.71 -3.01 1.35
C MET A 62 11.30 -2.74 -0.04
N HIS A 63 10.67 -3.24 -1.10
CA HIS A 63 11.14 -3.08 -2.49
C HIS A 63 10.18 -2.13 -3.23
N GLU A 64 9.26 -2.67 -4.02
CA GLU A 64 8.41 -1.88 -4.91
C GLU A 64 7.54 -0.90 -4.14
N PRO A 65 6.84 -1.25 -3.04
CA PRO A 65 6.04 -0.29 -2.28
C PRO A 65 6.88 0.84 -1.67
N LEU A 66 8.13 0.58 -1.30
CA LEU A 66 9.02 1.63 -0.82
C LEU A 66 9.41 2.61 -1.93
N GLN A 67 9.57 2.13 -3.17
CA GLN A 67 9.80 2.97 -4.34
C GLN A 67 8.53 3.73 -4.75
N MET A 68 7.38 3.06 -4.78
CA MET A 68 6.09 3.68 -5.09
C MET A 68 5.71 4.79 -4.10
N ALA A 69 6.24 4.74 -2.88
CA ALA A 69 6.06 5.76 -1.86
C ALA A 69 6.74 7.11 -2.20
N ASP A 70 7.63 7.14 -3.19
CA ASP A 70 8.21 8.37 -3.76
C ASP A 70 7.31 9.01 -4.81
N GLY A 71 6.22 8.34 -5.20
CA GLY A 71 5.34 8.77 -6.27
C GLY A 71 5.68 8.09 -7.60
N ILE A 72 4.68 8.03 -8.47
CA ILE A 72 4.77 7.53 -9.84
C ILE A 72 3.96 8.50 -10.69
N ASP A 73 4.51 8.89 -11.83
CA ASP A 73 3.81 9.81 -12.74
C ASP A 73 2.45 9.26 -13.14
N ASP A 74 1.45 10.16 -13.15
CA ASP A 74 0.07 9.88 -13.56
C ASP A 74 -0.61 8.70 -12.81
N THR A 75 -0.13 8.38 -11.60
CA THR A 75 -0.58 7.23 -10.82
C THR A 75 -0.85 7.60 -9.37
N GLU A 76 -2.05 7.26 -8.88
CA GLU A 76 -2.40 7.35 -7.46
C GLU A 76 -2.12 6.02 -6.76
N VAL A 77 -1.18 6.02 -5.80
CA VAL A 77 -0.88 4.82 -5.01
C VAL A 77 -1.49 4.93 -3.61
N LEU A 78 -2.39 4.01 -3.30
CA LEU A 78 -3.12 3.94 -2.03
C LEU A 78 -2.77 2.66 -1.28
N ILE A 79 -2.72 2.72 0.04
CA ILE A 79 -2.69 1.55 0.91
C ILE A 79 -4.08 1.31 1.48
N ASN A 80 -4.54 0.05 1.45
CA ASN A 80 -5.77 -0.39 2.08
C ASN A 80 -5.43 -1.12 3.39
N LEU A 81 -5.85 -0.55 4.50
CA LEU A 81 -5.57 -1.03 5.85
C LEU A 81 -6.86 -1.17 6.66
N HIS A 82 -6.80 -1.98 7.70
CA HIS A 82 -7.84 -1.98 8.72
C HIS A 82 -7.76 -0.66 9.51
N ASP A 83 -8.91 -0.16 9.97
CA ASP A 83 -9.00 1.18 10.57
C ASP A 83 -8.11 1.31 11.81
N THR A 84 -7.99 0.23 12.58
CA THR A 84 -7.08 0.13 13.73
C THR A 84 -5.61 0.39 13.40
N ASP A 85 -5.14 -0.03 12.23
CA ASP A 85 -3.75 0.16 11.83
C ASP A 85 -3.49 1.60 11.36
N ILE A 86 -4.49 2.25 10.73
CA ILE A 86 -4.39 3.66 10.34
C ILE A 86 -4.37 4.56 11.58
N GLU A 87 -5.21 4.28 12.57
CA GLU A 87 -5.24 5.07 13.81
C GLU A 87 -3.93 4.92 14.61
N ARG A 88 -3.33 3.72 14.63
CA ARG A 88 -1.98 3.52 15.20
C ARG A 88 -0.92 4.34 14.46
N TYR A 89 -0.99 4.39 13.12
CA TYR A 89 -0.08 5.21 12.34
C TYR A 89 -0.26 6.70 12.65
N ARG A 90 -1.50 7.21 12.62
CA ARG A 90 -1.80 8.62 12.94
C ARG A 90 -1.33 8.99 14.34
N GLY A 91 -1.62 8.14 15.34
CA GLY A 91 -1.12 8.31 16.69
C GLY A 91 0.40 8.34 16.77
N SER A 92 1.12 7.57 15.95
CA SER A 92 2.60 7.58 15.94
C SER A 92 3.23 8.81 15.28
N VAL A 93 2.51 9.52 14.41
CA VAL A 93 2.99 10.73 13.72
C VAL A 93 2.71 11.98 14.54
N SER A 94 1.67 12.00 15.38
CA SER A 94 1.29 13.15 16.21
C SER A 94 2.25 13.49 17.36
N PHE A 95 3.34 12.73 17.55
CA PHE A 95 4.37 12.97 18.58
C PHE A 95 5.71 13.43 18.01
N ILE A 96 5.74 13.87 16.74
CA ILE A 96 6.93 14.41 16.06
C ILE A 96 6.71 15.88 15.72
#